data_AF-A0A7Z9JP63-F1
#
_entry.id   AF-A0A7Z9JP63-F1
#
_cell.length_a   1.000
_cell.length_b   1.000
_cell.length_c   1.000
_cell.angle_alpha   90.00
_cell.angle_beta   90.00
_cell.angle_gamma   90.00
#
_symmetry.space_group_name_H-M   'P 1'
#
loop_
_entity.id
_entity.type
_entity.pdbx_description
1 polymer ?
#
loop_
_entity_poly.entity_id
_entity_poly.type
_entity_poly.pdbx_seq_one_letter_code
_entity_poly.pdbx_strand_id
1 'polypeptide(L)'
;MSNGREAVGAGKRGSVEPLEVLRAKYLDYCSAQVADLLLYLSPDEIYLLAQRAYREDSEEGDLSYVEMVQIATDWLSRKVALPPFEIWLEDYRAHPESYEEYFMGLWKSEPELTLDG
;
A
#
# COMPACT_ATOMS: atom_id res chain seq x y z
N MET A 1 -28.88 -43.83 6.65
CA MET A 1 -27.55 -43.52 7.20
C MET A 1 -26.73 -42.93 6.08
N SER A 2 -26.53 -41.61 6.13
CA SER A 2 -25.79 -40.82 5.16
C SER A 2 -24.29 -40.99 5.37
N ASN A 3 -23.54 -41.15 4.28
CA ASN A 3 -22.11 -40.86 4.20
C ASN A 3 -21.83 -40.63 2.70
N GLY A 4 -21.56 -39.42 2.22
CA GLY A 4 -20.59 -38.48 2.77
C GLY A 4 -19.33 -38.59 1.91
N ARG A 5 -19.31 -37.84 0.79
CA ARG A 5 -18.14 -37.38 0.01
C ARG A 5 -18.62 -36.66 -1.24
N GLU A 6 -19.31 -35.54 -1.03
CA GLU A 6 -19.24 -34.48 -2.02
C GLU A 6 -17.87 -33.84 -1.84
N ALA A 7 -17.02 -34.01 -2.85
CA ALA A 7 -15.82 -33.22 -2.98
C ALA A 7 -16.26 -31.76 -3.06
N VAL A 8 -16.15 -31.05 -1.93
CA VAL A 8 -16.25 -29.60 -1.86
C VAL A 8 -15.25 -29.07 -2.87
N GLY A 9 -15.78 -28.60 -4.00
CA GLY A 9 -15.03 -27.87 -4.98
C GLY A 9 -14.38 -26.70 -4.28
N ALA A 10 -13.06 -26.75 -4.13
CA ALA A 10 -12.26 -25.59 -3.80
C ALA A 10 -12.51 -24.55 -4.90
N GLY A 11 -13.39 -23.61 -4.58
CA GLY A 11 -13.98 -22.67 -5.52
C GLY A 11 -12.93 -21.77 -6.17
N LYS A 12 -13.03 -21.69 -7.50
CA LYS A 12 -12.78 -20.48 -8.30
C LYS A 12 -11.61 -19.57 -7.86
N ARG A 13 -10.36 -20.03 -8.00
CA ARG A 13 -9.18 -19.15 -8.11
C ARG A 13 -9.08 -18.51 -9.50
N GLY A 14 -10.07 -17.71 -9.87
CA GLY A 14 -10.12 -17.14 -11.22
C GLY A 14 -11.26 -16.16 -11.45
N SER A 15 -11.72 -15.44 -10.43
CA SER A 15 -12.29 -14.12 -10.74
C SER A 15 -11.08 -13.27 -11.17
N VAL A 16 -10.94 -13.04 -12.47
CA VAL A 16 -10.01 -12.04 -12.99
C VAL A 16 -10.48 -10.72 -12.39
N GLU A 17 -9.87 -10.32 -11.28
CA GLU A 17 -10.16 -9.05 -10.65
C GLU A 17 -9.99 -7.95 -11.71
N PRO A 18 -10.91 -6.98 -11.80
CA PRO A 18 -10.78 -5.88 -12.74
C PRO A 18 -9.42 -5.18 -12.57
N LEU A 19 -8.82 -4.75 -13.68
CA LEU A 19 -7.52 -4.08 -13.66
C LEU A 19 -7.51 -2.85 -12.73
N GLU A 20 -8.64 -2.16 -12.64
CA GLU A 20 -8.83 -1.01 -11.74
C GLU A 20 -8.70 -1.41 -10.26
N VAL A 21 -9.30 -2.53 -9.86
CA VAL A 21 -9.19 -3.08 -8.50
C VAL A 21 -7.77 -3.51 -8.21
N LEU A 22 -7.10 -4.16 -9.17
CA LEU A 22 -5.70 -4.57 -9.02
C LEU A 22 -4.76 -3.36 -8.87
N ARG A 23 -5.01 -2.28 -9.62
CA ARG A 23 -4.27 -1.02 -9.49
C ARG A 23 -4.50 -0.37 -8.12
N ALA A 24 -5.74 -0.36 -7.63
CA ALA A 24 -6.04 0.17 -6.31
C ALA A 24 -5.35 -0.65 -5.19
N LYS A 25 -5.38 -1.98 -5.29
CA LYS A 25 -4.64 -2.88 -4.37
C LYS A 25 -3.14 -2.65 -4.40
N TYR A 26 -2.56 -2.43 -5.58
CA TYR A 26 -1.15 -2.08 -5.71
C TYR A 26 -0.83 -0.75 -5.02
N LEU A 27 -1.70 0.26 -5.11
CA LEU A 27 -1.53 1.53 -4.40
C LEU A 27 -1.63 1.37 -2.88
N ASP A 28 -2.55 0.52 -2.40
CA ASP A 28 -2.63 0.18 -0.97
C ASP A 28 -1.33 -0.48 -0.49
N TYR A 29 -0.82 -1.46 -1.25
CA TYR A 29 0.46 -2.10 -0.97
C TYR A 29 1.61 -1.09 -0.90
N CYS A 30 1.76 -0.24 -1.92
CA CYS A 30 2.80 0.80 -1.95
C CYS A 30 2.70 1.73 -0.74
N SER A 31 1.49 2.14 -0.37
CA SER A 31 1.24 3.02 0.77
C SER A 31 1.59 2.34 2.10
N ALA A 32 1.24 1.06 2.26
CA ALA A 32 1.59 0.27 3.43
C ALA A 32 3.11 0.11 3.58
N GLN A 33 3.83 -0.18 2.49
CA GLN A 33 5.30 -0.29 2.52
C GLN A 33 5.98 1.02 2.94
N VAL A 34 5.50 2.16 2.46
CA VAL A 34 6.02 3.48 2.86
C VAL A 34 5.69 3.78 4.32
N ALA A 35 4.47 3.46 4.77
CA ALA A 35 4.05 3.64 6.14
C ALA A 35 4.87 2.79 7.12
N ASP A 36 5.12 1.52 6.77
CA ASP A 36 5.97 0.63 7.58
C ASP A 36 7.36 1.23 7.77
N LEU A 37 7.98 1.73 6.71
CA LEU A 37 9.29 2.37 6.78
C LEU A 37 9.28 3.63 7.65
N LEU A 38 8.24 4.46 7.56
CA LEU A 38 8.08 5.63 8.43
C LEU A 38 7.95 5.25 9.91
N LEU A 39 7.26 4.16 10.23
CA LEU A 39 7.10 3.66 11.60
C LEU A 39 8.42 3.17 12.22
N TYR A 40 9.38 2.75 11.39
CA TYR A 40 10.72 2.37 11.86
C TYR A 40 11.65 3.56 12.13
N LEU A 41 11.26 4.78 11.72
CA LEU A 41 12.08 5.98 11.95
C LEU A 41 11.69 6.64 13.28
N SER A 42 12.71 6.93 14.08
CA SER A 42 12.57 7.83 15.23
C SER A 42 12.34 9.28 14.77
N PRO A 43 11.80 10.15 15.65
CA PRO A 43 11.62 11.57 15.34
C PRO A 43 12.92 12.26 14.87
N ASP A 44 14.06 11.89 15.45
CA ASP A 44 15.37 12.44 15.08
C ASP A 44 15.79 11.99 13.67
N GLU A 45 15.52 10.73 13.31
CA GLU A 45 15.80 10.21 11.96
C GLU A 45 14.88 10.85 10.92
N ILE A 46 13.60 11.06 11.24
CA ILE A 46 12.66 11.81 10.39
C ILE A 46 13.19 13.23 10.17
N TYR A 47 13.66 13.92 11.22
CA TYR A 47 14.24 15.25 11.13
C TYR A 47 15.46 15.28 10.19
N LEU A 48 16.41 14.37 10.39
CA LEU A 48 17.63 14.29 9.57
C LEU A 48 17.33 13.97 8.10
N LEU A 49 16.39 13.06 7.86
CA LEU A 49 15.98 12.65 6.52
C LEU A 49 15.25 13.78 5.80
N ALA A 50 14.32 14.46 6.48
CA ALA A 50 13.65 15.64 5.96
C ALA A 50 14.63 16.76 5.62
N GLN A 51 15.59 17.04 6.50
CA GLN A 51 16.61 18.05 6.27
C GLN A 51 17.51 17.69 5.08
N ARG A 52 17.83 16.41 4.89
CA ARG A 52 18.60 15.93 3.73
C ARG A 52 17.81 16.12 2.44
N ALA A 53 16.57 15.66 2.40
CA ALA A 53 15.71 15.79 1.22
C ALA A 53 15.43 17.26 0.87
N TYR A 54 15.23 18.11 1.88
CA TYR A 54 15.08 19.55 1.68
C TYR A 54 16.34 20.22 1.11
N ARG A 55 17.54 19.82 1.56
CA ARG A 55 18.80 20.31 0.96
C ARG A 55 19.02 19.80 -0.46
N GLU A 56 18.49 18.62 -0.80
CA GLU A 56 18.57 18.09 -2.16
C GLU A 56 17.66 18.89 -3.12
N ASP A 57 16.56 19.50 -2.63
CA ASP A 57 15.56 20.21 -3.44
C ASP A 57 15.52 21.75 -3.26
N SER A 58 16.17 22.37 -2.26
CA SER A 58 16.04 23.83 -1.98
C SER A 58 17.21 24.45 -1.19
N GLU A 59 17.47 25.76 -1.41
CA GLU A 59 18.38 26.60 -0.60
C GLU A 59 17.62 27.40 0.47
N GLU A 60 17.89 27.07 1.74
CA GLU A 60 17.63 27.81 3.00
C GLU A 60 16.18 28.13 3.44
N GLY A 61 15.78 27.49 4.56
CA GLY A 61 14.57 27.76 5.33
C GLY A 61 14.44 26.82 6.55
N ASP A 62 13.75 27.26 7.61
CA ASP A 62 13.47 26.44 8.80
C ASP A 62 12.15 25.66 8.57
N LEU A 63 12.18 24.33 8.75
CA LEU A 63 11.03 23.46 8.45
C LEU A 63 10.18 23.19 9.68
N SER A 64 8.85 23.26 9.53
CA SER A 64 7.93 22.74 10.56
C SER A 64 7.94 21.21 10.60
N TYR A 65 7.50 20.62 11.72
CA TYR A 65 7.42 19.17 11.87
C TYR A 65 6.52 18.50 10.82
N VAL A 66 5.41 19.14 10.45
CA VAL A 66 4.50 18.63 9.42
C VAL A 66 5.18 18.60 8.05
N GLU A 67 5.89 19.67 7.69
CA GLU A 67 6.65 19.74 6.44
C GLU A 67 7.77 18.70 6.42
N MET A 68 8.46 18.49 7.55
CA MET A 68 9.50 17.46 7.66
C MET A 68 8.95 16.06 7.41
N VAL A 69 7.82 15.70 8.04
CA VAL A 69 7.18 14.40 7.82
C VAL A 69 6.75 14.24 6.36
N GLN A 70 6.21 15.28 5.73
CA GLN A 70 5.81 15.24 4.31
C GLN A 70 7.01 15.04 3.39
N ILE A 71 8.09 15.81 3.59
CA ILE A 71 9.33 15.70 2.83
C ILE A 71 9.96 14.31 3.03
N ALA A 72 9.97 13.80 4.26
CA ALA A 72 10.48 12.47 4.57
C ALA A 72 9.67 11.36 3.89
N THR A 73 8.34 11.48 3.92
CA THR A 73 7.42 10.54 3.27
C THR A 73 7.62 10.53 1.75
N ASP A 74 7.71 11.70 1.14
CA ASP A 74 7.93 11.83 -0.30
C ASP A 74 9.31 11.27 -0.70
N TRP A 75 10.37 11.63 0.02
CA TRP A 75 11.71 11.08 -0.23
C TRP A 75 11.74 9.56 -0.08
N LEU A 76 11.14 9.01 0.98
CA LEU A 76 11.04 7.56 1.17
C LEU A 76 10.29 6.93 0.01
N SER A 77 9.12 7.45 -0.37
CA SER A 77 8.33 6.91 -1.48
C SER A 77 9.11 6.83 -2.81
N ARG A 78 10.05 7.76 -3.03
CA ARG A 78 10.94 7.78 -4.21
C ARG A 78 12.14 6.84 -4.10
N LYS A 79 12.54 6.45 -2.88
CA LYS A 79 13.71 5.60 -2.58
C LYS A 79 13.36 4.16 -2.28
N VAL A 80 12.13 3.87 -1.88
CA VAL A 80 11.66 2.48 -1.77
C VAL A 80 11.72 1.88 -3.17
N ALA A 81 12.52 0.83 -3.33
CA ALA A 81 12.52 0.02 -4.54
C ALA A 81 11.26 -0.84 -4.59
N LEU A 82 10.11 -0.19 -4.81
CA LEU A 82 8.84 -0.88 -4.98
C LEU A 82 8.86 -1.61 -6.33
N PRO A 83 8.39 -2.87 -6.37
CA PRO A 83 8.29 -3.60 -7.63
C PRO A 83 7.33 -2.87 -8.58
N PRO A 84 7.64 -2.78 -9.89
CA PRO A 84 6.67 -2.30 -10.88
C PRO A 84 5.36 -3.10 -10.79
N PHE A 85 4.26 -2.46 -11.19
CA PHE A 85 2.92 -3.04 -11.09
C PHE A 85 2.83 -4.45 -11.69
N GLU A 86 3.48 -4.69 -12.83
CA GLU A 86 3.47 -5.96 -13.55
C GLU A 86 4.16 -7.07 -12.77
N ILE A 87 5.29 -6.76 -12.12
CA ILE A 87 6.05 -7.70 -11.30
C ILE A 87 5.30 -8.01 -10.01
N TRP A 88 4.75 -6.98 -9.37
CA TRP A 88 3.88 -7.14 -8.21
C TRP A 88 2.64 -7.99 -8.54
N LEU A 89 2.04 -7.76 -9.70
CA LEU A 89 0.82 -8.46 -10.13
C LEU A 89 1.06 -9.95 -10.38
N GLU A 90 2.21 -10.31 -10.95
CA GLU A 90 2.60 -11.71 -11.12
C GLU A 90 2.74 -12.41 -9.77
N ASP A 91 3.42 -11.77 -8.80
CA ASP A 91 3.62 -12.33 -7.47
C ASP A 91 2.32 -12.40 -6.66
N TYR A 92 1.52 -11.34 -6.67
CA TYR A 92 0.20 -11.30 -6.03
C TYR A 92 -0.73 -12.40 -6.55
N ARG A 93 -0.70 -12.70 -7.85
CA ARG A 93 -1.52 -13.78 -8.43
C ARG A 93 -1.03 -15.17 -8.00
N ALA A 94 0.26 -15.32 -7.77
CA ALA A 94 0.85 -16.57 -7.29
C ALA A 94 0.56 -16.79 -5.79
N HIS A 95 0.57 -15.71 -5.00
CA HIS A 95 0.54 -15.75 -3.53
C HIS A 95 -0.38 -14.66 -2.91
N PRO A 96 -1.69 -14.64 -3.24
CA PRO A 96 -2.58 -13.56 -2.80
C PRO A 96 -2.69 -13.42 -1.28
N GLU A 97 -2.60 -14.53 -0.54
CA GLU A 97 -2.64 -14.58 0.93
C GLU A 97 -1.50 -13.80 1.59
N SER A 98 -0.36 -13.65 0.91
CA SER A 98 0.80 -12.92 1.45
C SER A 98 0.62 -11.40 1.39
N TYR A 99 -0.41 -10.92 0.68
CA TYR A 99 -0.65 -9.50 0.48
C TYR A 99 -1.87 -8.96 1.24
N GLU A 100 -2.70 -9.84 1.82
CA GLU A 100 -3.94 -9.43 2.47
C GLU A 100 -3.73 -8.45 3.62
N GLU A 101 -2.62 -8.55 4.36
CA GLU A 101 -2.30 -7.66 5.48
C GLU A 101 -1.95 -6.23 5.05
N TYR A 102 -1.45 -6.05 3.83
CA TYR A 102 -1.07 -4.73 3.30
C TYR A 102 -2.24 -3.98 2.66
N PHE A 103 -3.38 -4.65 2.45
CA PHE A 103 -4.55 -4.02 1.88
C PHE A 103 -5.37 -3.32 2.96
N MET A 104 -5.19 -2.00 3.06
CA MET A 104 -5.96 -1.12 3.97
C MET A 104 -7.46 -1.03 3.62
N GLY A 105 -7.89 -1.70 2.54
CA GLY A 105 -9.28 -1.77 2.13
C GLY A 105 -9.77 -0.51 1.41
N LEU A 106 -8.87 0.41 1.04
CA LEU A 106 -9.21 1.60 0.28
C LEU A 106 -9.63 1.25 -1.16
N TRP A 107 -9.22 0.08 -1.65
CA TRP A 107 -9.70 -0.51 -2.91
C TRP A 107 -11.18 -0.96 -2.86
N LYS A 108 -11.74 -1.17 -1.66
CA LYS A 108 -13.16 -1.41 -1.47
C LYS A 108 -13.81 -0.04 -1.36
N SER A 109 -14.06 0.62 -2.48
CA SER A 109 -14.82 1.89 -2.48
C SER A 109 -16.03 1.76 -1.56
N GLU A 110 -16.29 2.81 -0.76
CA GLU A 110 -17.45 2.84 0.15
C GLU A 110 -18.71 2.38 -0.60
N PRO A 111 -19.60 1.60 0.04
CA PRO A 111 -20.93 1.45 -0.52
C PRO A 111 -21.51 2.86 -0.65
N GLU A 112 -21.97 3.23 -1.84
CA GLU A 112 -22.85 4.37 -2.02
C GLU A 112 -23.90 4.29 -0.92
N LEU A 113 -23.84 5.20 0.06
CA LEU A 113 -24.93 5.41 0.98
C LEU A 113 -26.09 5.88 0.11
N THR A 114 -26.89 4.94 -0.40
CA THR A 114 -28.23 5.19 -0.92
C THR A 114 -29.00 5.76 0.27
N LEU A 115 -28.94 7.08 0.39
CA LEU A 115 -29.86 7.86 1.19
C LEU A 115 -31.23 7.75 0.50
N ASP A 116 -31.90 6.63 0.75
CA ASP A 116 -33.34 6.54 0.55
C ASP A 116 -34.00 7.39 1.64
N GLY A 117 -34.45 8.58 1.24
CA GLY A 117 -35.33 9.45 2.00
C GLY A 117 -36.61 9.71 1.23
#